data_AF-A0A524CZX9-F1
#
_entry.id   AF-A0A524CZX9-F1
#
_cell.length_a   1.000
_cell.length_b   1.000
_cell.length_c   1.000
_cell.angle_alpha   90.00
_cell.angle_beta   90.00
_cell.angle_gamma   90.00
#
_symmetry.space_group_name_H-M   'P 1'
#
loop_
_entity.id
_entity.type
_entity.pdbx_description
1 polymer ?
#
loop_
_entity_poly.entity_id
_entity_poly.type
_entity_poly.pdbx_seq_one_letter_code
_entity_poly.pdbx_strand_id
1 'polypeptide(L)'
;MQLVFTFFDQRMGPAVLFVFPEQIEESIQKKILTFFDFEISETFFEIVLIDEKLKITNLYFELPSEWARGGHESVMISVVTDKDFKFLKKGEFFHETLKETAENIKSIKSVYKALHIDDGSWNQDPEVKPTNAALKSILVDCLEILKGEALMEYGDGRIVKKFKRLKW
;
A
#
# COMPACT_ATOMS: atom_id res chain seq x y z
N MET A 1 0.09 8.10 -9.66
CA MET A 1 -0.39 7.56 -8.38
C MET A 1 -0.19 6.07 -8.44
N GLN A 2 0.54 5.53 -7.47
CA GLN A 2 0.79 4.09 -7.31
C GLN A 2 0.42 3.70 -5.88
N LEU A 3 0.01 2.44 -5.70
CA LEU A 3 -0.24 1.86 -4.39
C LEU A 3 0.71 0.67 -4.20
N VAL A 4 1.35 0.63 -3.04
CA VAL A 4 2.27 -0.42 -2.63
C VAL A 4 1.76 -1.02 -1.33
N PHE A 5 1.65 -2.35 -1.28
CA PHE A 5 1.35 -3.08 -0.05
C PHE A 5 2.58 -3.85 0.39
N THR A 6 3.00 -3.58 1.62
CA THR A 6 4.21 -4.15 2.22
C THR A 6 3.89 -4.85 3.51
N PHE A 7 4.72 -5.82 3.87
CA PHE A 7 4.62 -6.56 5.11
C PHE A 7 6.02 -6.86 5.66
N PHE A 8 6.10 -7.16 6.96
CA PHE A 8 7.33 -7.60 7.57
C PHE A 8 7.44 -9.13 7.53
N ASP A 9 8.33 -9.66 6.69
CA ASP A 9 8.66 -11.09 6.69
C ASP A 9 9.65 -11.39 7.83
N GLN A 10 9.34 -12.34 8.70
CA GLN A 10 10.16 -12.65 9.87
C GLN A 10 11.54 -13.25 9.55
N ARG A 11 11.74 -13.75 8.32
CA ARG A 11 13.00 -14.35 7.86
C ARG A 11 13.82 -13.35 7.04
N MET A 12 13.16 -12.56 6.19
CA MET A 12 13.81 -11.68 5.21
C MET A 12 13.77 -10.19 5.59
N GLY A 13 12.90 -9.79 6.52
CA GLY A 13 12.62 -8.39 6.83
C GLY A 13 11.47 -7.81 6.00
N PRO A 14 11.36 -6.47 5.91
CA PRO A 14 10.31 -5.81 5.13
C PRO A 14 10.32 -6.25 3.66
N ALA A 15 9.15 -6.60 3.13
CA ALA A 15 8.97 -7.06 1.76
C ALA A 15 7.74 -6.42 1.11
N VAL A 16 7.76 -6.32 -0.22
CA VAL A 16 6.62 -5.86 -1.02
C VAL A 16 5.83 -7.07 -1.49
N LEU A 17 4.53 -7.08 -1.19
CA LEU A 17 3.61 -8.11 -1.67
C LEU A 17 2.90 -7.67 -2.95
N PHE A 18 2.43 -6.41 -3.01
CA PHE A 18 1.73 -5.88 -4.18
C PHE A 18 2.20 -4.49 -4.56
N VAL A 19 2.20 -4.23 -5.87
CA VAL A 19 2.40 -2.91 -6.47
C VAL A 19 1.38 -2.72 -7.58
N PHE A 20 0.70 -1.58 -7.58
CA PHE A 20 -0.31 -1.21 -8.58
C PHE A 20 -0.05 0.19 -9.15
N PRO A 21 -0.36 0.46 -10.43
CA PRO A 21 -0.83 -0.49 -11.45
C PRO A 21 0.24 -1.51 -11.89
N GLU A 22 1.49 -1.11 -12.13
CA GLU A 22 2.60 -2.04 -12.38
C GLU A 22 3.94 -1.38 -12.02
N GLN A 23 4.75 -2.12 -11.25
CA GLN A 23 6.11 -1.79 -10.81
C GLN A 23 6.28 -0.42 -10.15
N ILE A 24 7.29 -0.30 -9.31
CA ILE A 24 7.71 0.97 -8.74
C ILE A 24 9.22 1.05 -8.89
N GLU A 25 9.75 2.26 -9.03
CA GLU A 25 11.19 2.43 -9.12
C GLU A 25 11.86 1.80 -7.89
N GLU A 26 12.90 1.00 -8.11
CA GLU A 26 13.57 0.22 -7.07
C GLU A 26 14.08 1.11 -5.92
N SER A 27 14.50 2.34 -6.25
CA SER A 27 14.93 3.34 -5.26
C SER A 27 13.78 3.72 -4.31
N ILE A 28 12.57 3.91 -4.83
CA ILE A 28 11.36 4.23 -4.06
C ILE A 28 10.90 3.00 -3.30
N GLN A 29 10.96 1.82 -3.90
CA GLN A 29 10.66 0.56 -3.24
C GLN A 29 11.52 0.38 -1.99
N LYS A 30 12.85 0.52 -2.12
CA LYS A 30 13.79 0.43 -1.01
C LYS A 30 13.46 1.45 0.07
N LYS A 31 13.16 2.71 -0.28
CA LYS A 31 12.75 3.73 0.68
C LYS A 31 11.49 3.33 1.46
N ILE A 32 10.44 2.84 0.78
CA ILE A 32 9.22 2.37 1.45
C ILE A 32 9.53 1.28 2.47
N LEU A 33 10.39 0.31 2.10
CA LEU A 33 10.77 -0.77 3.00
C LEU A 33 11.51 -0.27 4.25
N THR A 34 12.31 0.80 4.15
CA THR A 34 12.98 1.38 5.34
C THR A 34 12.02 2.02 6.35
N PHE A 35 10.76 2.29 5.99
CA PHE A 35 9.82 2.90 6.92
C PHE A 35 9.35 1.94 8.02
N PHE A 36 9.55 0.63 7.85
CA PHE A 36 9.36 -0.34 8.94
C PHE A 36 10.39 -0.18 10.07
N ASP A 37 11.55 0.39 9.78
CA ASP A 37 12.61 0.61 10.77
C ASP A 37 12.41 1.91 11.56
N PHE A 38 11.48 2.76 11.13
CA PHE A 38 11.22 4.02 11.81
C PHE A 38 10.40 3.77 13.07
N GLU A 39 10.86 4.30 14.20
CA GLU A 39 10.08 4.39 15.44
C GLU A 39 8.98 5.44 15.31
N ILE A 40 8.04 5.24 14.38
CA ILE A 40 6.90 6.13 14.20
C ILE A 40 5.81 5.68 15.19
N SER A 41 5.51 6.52 16.17
CA SER A 41 4.40 6.29 17.10
C SER A 41 3.02 6.44 16.44
N GLU A 42 2.99 6.93 15.21
CA GLU A 42 1.78 7.21 14.42
C GLU A 42 1.57 6.14 13.35
N THR A 43 0.33 5.65 13.23
CA THR A 43 -0.05 4.67 12.20
C THR A 43 -0.17 5.31 10.82
N PHE A 44 -0.41 6.62 10.72
CA PHE A 44 -0.56 7.34 9.46
C PHE A 44 0.45 8.47 9.36
N PHE A 45 1.23 8.52 8.28
CA PHE A 45 2.27 9.53 8.10
C PHE A 45 2.57 9.80 6.63
N GLU A 46 3.11 10.98 6.34
CA GLU A 46 3.51 11.38 4.99
C GLU A 46 5.00 11.70 4.92
N ILE A 47 5.66 11.23 3.86
CA ILE A 47 7.07 11.53 3.57
C ILE A 47 7.16 12.20 2.21
N VAL A 48 7.77 13.38 2.17
CA VAL A 48 8.02 14.12 0.92
C VAL A 48 9.45 13.89 0.49
N LEU A 49 9.60 13.28 -0.69
CA LEU A 49 10.87 13.05 -1.35
C LEU A 49 11.16 14.24 -2.28
N ILE A 50 11.96 15.19 -1.79
CA ILE A 50 12.14 16.50 -2.43
C ILE A 50 12.80 16.36 -3.82
N ASP A 51 13.84 15.53 -3.92
CA ASP A 51 14.66 15.34 -5.12
C ASP A 51 13.89 14.58 -6.20
N GLU A 52 13.13 13.57 -5.79
CA GLU A 52 12.28 12.74 -6.65
C GLU A 52 10.97 13.43 -7.03
N LYS A 53 10.64 14.56 -6.38
CA LYS A 53 9.36 15.27 -6.52
C LYS A 53 8.16 14.37 -6.23
N LEU A 54 8.29 13.50 -5.23
CA LEU A 54 7.25 12.55 -4.83
C LEU A 54 6.79 12.82 -3.41
N LYS A 55 5.56 12.41 -3.12
CA LYS A 55 5.02 12.26 -1.77
C LYS A 55 4.58 10.81 -1.59
N ILE A 56 4.89 10.25 -0.43
CA ILE A 56 4.46 8.91 -0.02
C ILE A 56 3.59 9.07 1.22
N THR A 57 2.33 8.68 1.10
CA THR A 57 1.37 8.65 2.22
C THR A 57 1.24 7.21 2.69
N ASN A 58 1.49 6.96 3.97
CA ASN A 58 1.58 5.62 4.53
C ASN A 58 0.51 5.40 5.60
N LEU A 59 -0.01 4.19 5.65
CA LEU A 59 -0.79 3.67 6.77
C LEU A 59 -0.22 2.32 7.20
N TYR A 60 0.42 2.32 8.38
CA TYR A 60 0.86 1.13 9.11
C TYR A 60 -0.29 0.57 9.95
N PHE A 61 -0.43 -0.76 9.97
CA PHE A 61 -1.35 -1.45 10.86
C PHE A 61 -0.93 -2.92 11.04
N GLU A 62 -1.57 -3.59 12.00
CA GLU A 62 -1.28 -4.99 12.33
C GLU A 62 -2.45 -5.90 11.97
N LEU A 63 -2.12 -7.12 11.55
CA LEU A 63 -3.06 -8.19 11.27
C LEU A 63 -2.88 -9.29 12.32
N PRO A 64 -3.95 -9.72 13.03
CA PRO A 64 -3.88 -10.91 13.88
C PRO A 64 -3.43 -12.12 13.06
N SER A 65 -2.43 -12.86 13.55
CA SER A 65 -1.83 -13.98 12.84
C SER A 65 -1.41 -15.09 13.80
N GLU A 66 -1.96 -16.27 13.54
CA GLU A 66 -1.55 -17.50 14.24
C GLU A 66 -0.20 -18.02 13.74
N TRP A 67 0.28 -17.55 12.59
CA TRP A 67 1.58 -17.93 12.03
C TRP A 67 2.70 -17.02 12.53
N ALA A 68 2.36 -15.85 13.09
CA ALA A 68 3.32 -14.93 13.64
C ALA A 68 3.70 -15.29 15.08
N ARG A 69 5.00 -15.24 15.41
CA ARG A 69 5.50 -15.49 16.78
C ARG A 69 4.92 -14.52 17.81
N GLY A 70 4.69 -13.27 17.43
CA GLY A 70 4.10 -12.23 18.27
C GLY A 70 2.57 -12.17 18.21
N GLY A 71 1.92 -13.09 17.48
CA GLY A 71 0.47 -13.09 17.28
C GLY A 71 -0.03 -12.08 16.24
N HIS A 72 0.86 -11.29 15.63
CA HIS A 72 0.51 -10.24 14.68
C HIS A 72 1.53 -10.14 13.53
N GLU A 73 1.06 -9.83 12.32
CA GLU A 73 1.89 -9.43 11.18
C GLU A 73 1.83 -7.91 11.02
N SER A 74 2.99 -7.29 10.83
CA SER A 74 3.10 -5.86 10.54
C SER A 74 2.93 -5.63 9.04
N VAL A 75 2.01 -4.74 8.66
CA VAL A 75 1.73 -4.39 7.26
C VAL A 75 1.61 -2.90 7.07
N MET A 76 1.84 -2.44 5.84
CA MET A 76 1.72 -1.03 5.48
C MET A 76 1.18 -0.87 4.06
N ILE A 77 0.18 0.01 3.92
CA ILE A 77 -0.27 0.54 2.63
C ILE A 77 0.44 1.86 2.38
N SER A 78 1.13 1.99 1.25
CA SER A 78 1.82 3.19 0.83
C SER A 78 1.29 3.68 -0.50
N VAL A 79 0.88 4.95 -0.56
CA VAL A 79 0.41 5.60 -1.79
C VAL A 79 1.45 6.62 -2.25
N VAL A 80 1.96 6.44 -3.47
CA VAL A 80 2.97 7.31 -4.07
C VAL A 80 2.32 8.26 -5.07
N THR A 81 2.49 9.56 -4.85
CA THR A 81 1.97 10.64 -5.69
C THR A 81 3.06 11.64 -6.06
N ASP A 82 2.82 12.45 -7.09
CA ASP A 82 3.62 13.66 -7.36
C ASP A 82 3.54 14.59 -6.13
N LYS A 83 4.64 15.23 -5.72
CA LYS A 83 4.64 16.16 -4.57
C LYS A 83 3.79 17.40 -4.82
N ASP A 84 3.70 17.83 -6.08
CA ASP A 84 2.93 18.99 -6.53
C ASP A 84 1.50 18.60 -6.86
N PHE A 85 1.10 17.38 -6.49
CA PHE A 85 -0.28 16.93 -6.53
C PHE A 85 -1.07 17.71 -5.49
N LYS A 86 -1.62 18.86 -5.93
CA LYS A 86 -2.32 19.85 -5.12
C LYS A 86 -3.71 19.37 -4.71
N PHE A 87 -3.79 18.33 -3.87
CA PHE A 87 -4.94 18.07 -3.01
C PHE A 87 -4.86 19.01 -1.80
N LEU A 88 -5.14 20.30 -1.99
CA LEU A 88 -4.90 21.35 -1.00
C LEU A 88 -5.70 21.22 0.32
N LYS A 89 -6.45 20.13 0.57
CA LYS A 89 -7.25 19.93 1.79
C LYS A 89 -7.42 18.47 2.31
N LYS A 90 -6.61 17.48 1.91
CA LYS A 90 -7.07 16.07 2.00
C LYS A 90 -6.11 15.02 2.58
N GLY A 91 -5.24 15.38 3.52
CA GLY A 91 -4.65 14.37 4.41
C GLY A 91 -5.74 13.49 5.05
N GLU A 92 -6.88 14.10 5.41
CA GLU A 92 -8.08 13.41 5.91
C GLU A 92 -8.67 12.39 4.92
N PHE A 93 -8.85 12.73 3.65
CA PHE A 93 -9.42 11.77 2.67
C PHE A 93 -8.51 10.56 2.45
N PHE A 94 -7.19 10.77 2.32
CA PHE A 94 -6.25 9.65 2.22
C PHE A 94 -6.28 8.82 3.49
N HIS A 95 -6.26 9.47 4.66
CA HIS A 95 -6.34 8.77 5.93
C HIS A 95 -7.63 7.95 6.06
N GLU A 96 -8.79 8.53 5.78
CA GLU A 96 -10.10 7.87 5.82
C GLU A 96 -10.16 6.70 4.84
N THR A 97 -9.77 6.90 3.59
CA THR A 97 -9.78 5.86 2.55
C THR A 97 -8.85 4.70 2.93
N LEU A 98 -7.63 5.00 3.36
CA LEU A 98 -6.67 3.98 3.76
C LEU A 98 -7.13 3.26 5.04
N LYS A 99 -7.72 3.98 5.99
CA LYS A 99 -8.24 3.40 7.23
C LYS A 99 -9.41 2.46 6.94
N GLU A 100 -10.38 2.87 6.12
CA GLU A 100 -11.47 2.01 5.69
C GLU A 100 -10.95 0.78 4.95
N THR A 101 -9.96 0.96 4.08
CA THR A 101 -9.27 -0.14 3.39
C THR A 101 -8.63 -1.11 4.39
N ALA A 102 -7.92 -0.61 5.40
CA ALA A 102 -7.30 -1.44 6.44
C ALA A 102 -8.34 -2.22 7.25
N GLU A 103 -9.47 -1.61 7.61
CA GLU A 103 -10.57 -2.31 8.30
C GLU A 103 -11.21 -3.38 7.41
N ASN A 104 -11.40 -3.11 6.12
CA ASN A 104 -11.87 -4.10 5.15
C ASN A 104 -10.90 -5.28 5.04
N ILE A 105 -9.58 -5.01 5.03
CA ILE A 105 -8.55 -6.07 5.05
C ILE A 105 -8.64 -6.89 6.34
N LYS A 106 -8.72 -6.24 7.51
CA LYS A 106 -8.82 -6.93 8.81
C LYS A 106 -10.08 -7.77 8.96
N SER A 107 -11.15 -7.42 8.23
CA SER A 107 -12.40 -8.20 8.23
C SER A 107 -12.29 -9.54 7.52
N ILE A 108 -11.28 -9.73 6.66
CA ILE A 108 -11.02 -11.01 6.00
C ILE A 108 -10.51 -12.01 7.04
N LYS A 109 -11.25 -13.10 7.22
CA LYS A 109 -10.82 -14.22 8.07
C LYS A 109 -9.48 -14.79 7.55
N SER A 110 -8.54 -15.01 8.46
CA SER A 110 -7.22 -15.56 8.16
C SER A 110 -6.40 -14.75 7.14
N VAL A 111 -6.63 -13.44 7.02
CA VAL A 111 -5.99 -12.60 5.99
C VAL A 111 -4.45 -12.63 6.03
N TYR A 112 -3.85 -12.86 7.19
CA TYR A 112 -2.41 -13.02 7.34
C TYR A 112 -1.83 -14.12 6.43
N LYS A 113 -2.61 -15.15 6.08
CA LYS A 113 -2.20 -16.21 5.17
C LYS A 113 -1.84 -15.68 3.78
N ALA A 114 -2.46 -14.57 3.36
CA ALA A 114 -2.20 -13.92 2.07
C ALA A 114 -0.74 -13.48 1.91
N LEU A 115 -0.05 -13.18 3.02
CA LEU A 115 1.33 -12.69 3.03
C LEU A 115 2.34 -13.79 2.68
N HIS A 116 1.95 -15.06 2.81
CA HIS A 116 2.85 -16.22 2.67
C HIS A 116 2.65 -16.96 1.34
N ILE A 117 2.10 -16.28 0.32
CA ILE A 117 1.84 -16.84 -1.01
C ILE A 117 3.09 -17.41 -1.69
N ASP A 118 4.25 -16.79 -1.42
CA ASP A 118 5.55 -17.17 -1.98
C ASP A 118 6.38 -18.03 -1.01
N ASP A 119 5.89 -18.31 0.21
CA ASP A 119 6.57 -19.22 1.14
C ASP A 119 6.23 -20.67 0.78
N GLY A 120 7.22 -21.43 0.32
CA GLY A 120 7.07 -22.85 -0.04
C GLY A 120 6.57 -23.76 1.10
N SER A 121 6.66 -23.31 2.35
CA SER A 121 6.18 -24.04 3.53
C SER A 121 4.67 -23.86 3.74
N TRP A 122 4.14 -22.69 3.38
CA TRP A 122 2.78 -22.27 3.71
C TRP A 122 1.86 -22.17 2.50
N ASN A 123 2.41 -22.01 1.29
CA ASN A 123 1.63 -21.83 0.05
C ASN A 123 0.76 -23.04 -0.35
N GLN A 124 0.89 -24.16 0.36
CA GLN A 124 0.05 -25.35 0.22
C GLN A 124 -1.27 -25.24 1.00
N ASP A 125 -1.38 -24.33 1.96
CA ASP A 125 -2.62 -24.09 2.69
C ASP A 125 -3.70 -23.57 1.72
N PRO A 126 -4.90 -24.20 1.69
CA PRO A 126 -5.93 -23.90 0.71
C PRO A 126 -6.51 -22.48 0.85
N GLU A 127 -6.33 -21.82 1.99
CA GLU A 127 -6.80 -20.45 2.22
C GLU A 127 -5.82 -19.38 1.71
N VAL A 128 -4.55 -19.72 1.45
CA VAL A 128 -3.53 -18.73 1.04
C VAL A 128 -3.89 -18.05 -0.29
N LYS A 129 -4.23 -18.83 -1.33
CA LYS A 129 -4.58 -18.25 -2.64
C LYS A 129 -5.88 -17.43 -2.60
N PRO A 130 -6.99 -17.92 -2.01
CA PRO A 130 -8.22 -17.14 -1.88
C PRO A 130 -8.04 -15.85 -1.07
N THR A 131 -7.34 -15.90 0.07
CA THR A 131 -7.10 -14.70 0.91
C THR A 131 -6.20 -13.70 0.20
N ASN A 132 -5.17 -14.15 -0.51
CA ASN A 132 -4.32 -13.30 -1.34
C ASN A 132 -5.11 -12.60 -2.46
N ALA A 133 -5.99 -13.34 -3.14
CA ALA A 133 -6.87 -12.76 -4.17
C ALA A 133 -7.86 -11.73 -3.58
N ALA A 134 -8.45 -12.02 -2.41
CA ALA A 134 -9.36 -11.10 -1.73
C ALA A 134 -8.64 -9.82 -1.28
N LEU A 135 -7.47 -9.94 -0.68
CA LEU A 135 -6.60 -8.81 -0.32
C LEU A 135 -6.25 -7.96 -1.55
N LYS A 136 -5.84 -8.61 -2.64
CA LYS A 136 -5.55 -7.93 -3.90
C LYS A 136 -6.75 -7.13 -4.42
N SER A 137 -7.96 -7.69 -4.36
CA SER A 137 -9.18 -7.01 -4.78
C SER A 137 -9.42 -5.72 -3.99
N ILE A 138 -9.33 -5.79 -2.66
CA ILE A 138 -9.53 -4.62 -1.79
C ILE A 138 -8.51 -3.51 -2.09
N LEU A 139 -7.25 -3.88 -2.33
CA LEU A 139 -6.20 -2.91 -2.64
C LEU A 139 -6.40 -2.25 -4.02
N VAL A 140 -6.91 -3.00 -5.00
CA VAL A 140 -7.31 -2.46 -6.31
C VAL A 140 -8.47 -1.47 -6.14
N ASP A 141 -9.50 -1.84 -5.38
CA ASP A 141 -10.65 -0.97 -5.12
C ASP A 141 -10.22 0.33 -4.43
N CYS A 142 -9.33 0.24 -3.44
CA CYS A 142 -8.71 1.41 -2.79
C CYS A 142 -8.00 2.33 -3.80
N LEU A 143 -7.17 1.76 -4.68
CA LEU A 143 -6.49 2.56 -5.70
C LEU A 143 -7.48 3.25 -6.66
N GLU A 144 -8.53 2.56 -7.08
CA GLU A 144 -9.55 3.14 -7.97
C GLU A 144 -10.36 4.24 -7.30
N ILE A 145 -10.68 4.13 -6.01
CA ILE A 145 -11.30 5.21 -5.22
C ILE A 145 -10.39 6.44 -5.19
N LEU A 146 -9.11 6.24 -4.86
CA LEU A 146 -8.12 7.33 -4.81
C LEU A 146 -7.92 8.01 -6.17
N LYS A 147 -7.91 7.23 -7.27
CA LYS A 147 -7.85 7.76 -8.64
C LYS A 147 -9.13 8.47 -9.06
N GLY A 148 -10.30 7.96 -8.69
CA GLY A 148 -11.60 8.54 -9.01
C GLY A 148 -11.72 9.95 -8.44
N GLU A 149 -11.32 10.11 -7.17
CA GLU A 149 -11.26 11.42 -6.52
C GLU A 149 -10.30 12.37 -7.24
N ALA A 150 -9.13 11.88 -7.65
CA ALA A 150 -8.17 12.66 -8.42
C ALA A 150 -8.74 13.11 -9.78
N LEU A 151 -9.50 12.26 -10.46
CA LEU A 151 -10.10 12.58 -11.75
C LEU A 151 -11.16 13.69 -11.65
N MET A 152 -12.01 13.64 -10.62
CA MET A 152 -13.09 14.62 -10.41
C MET A 152 -12.55 16.04 -10.17
N GLU A 153 -11.41 16.20 -9.52
CA GLU A 153 -10.83 17.53 -9.26
C GLU A 153 -10.13 18.16 -10.50
N TYR A 154 -9.56 17.35 -11.39
CA TYR A 154 -8.76 17.88 -12.52
C TYR A 154 -9.55 18.15 -13.80
N GLY A 155 -10.81 17.71 -13.88
CA GLY A 155 -11.62 17.75 -15.09
C GLY A 155 -11.09 16.81 -16.17
N ASP A 156 -12.01 16.13 -16.83
CA ASP A 156 -11.86 14.98 -17.74
C ASP A 156 -10.76 15.07 -18.85
N GLY A 157 -10.15 16.25 -19.08
CA GLY A 157 -9.23 16.50 -20.19
C GLY A 157 -7.73 16.61 -19.88
N ARG A 158 -7.30 16.71 -18.61
CA ARG A 158 -5.88 17.03 -18.29
C ARG A 158 -5.01 15.82 -17.91
N ILE A 159 -5.61 14.74 -17.42
CA ILE A 159 -4.89 13.57 -16.90
C ILE A 159 -4.25 12.72 -18.01
N VAL A 160 -4.93 12.55 -19.16
CA VAL A 160 -4.38 11.79 -20.29
C VAL A 160 -3.06 12.37 -20.78
N LYS A 161 -2.83 13.68 -20.65
CA LYS A 161 -1.56 14.31 -21.07
C LYS A 161 -0.46 14.26 -19.99
N LYS A 162 -0.80 14.32 -18.70
CA LYS A 162 0.20 14.34 -17.62
C LYS A 162 0.74 12.93 -17.32
N PHE A 163 -0.12 11.91 -17.38
CA PHE A 163 0.31 10.51 -17.22
C PHE A 163 0.97 9.93 -18.47
N LYS A 164 0.57 10.33 -19.69
CA LYS A 164 1.33 9.98 -20.92
C LYS A 164 2.72 10.62 -20.99
N ARG A 165 3.00 11.65 -20.18
CA ARG A 165 4.31 12.29 -20.11
C ARG A 165 5.27 11.62 -19.13
N LEU A 166 4.80 10.69 -18.30
CA LEU A 166 5.66 9.75 -17.59
C LEU A 166 5.95 8.59 -18.55
N LYS A 167 6.78 8.87 -19.56
CA LYS A 167 7.55 7.81 -20.22
C LYS A 167 8.73 7.51 -19.30
N TRP A 168 8.71 6.35 -18.67
CA TRP A 168 9.89 5.67 -18.17
C TRP A 168 10.16 4.50 -19.12
#